data_AF-A0A4S4DFN8-F1
#
_entry.id   AF-A0A4S4DFN8-F1
#
_cell.length_a   1.000
_cell.length_b   1.000
_cell.length_c   1.000
_cell.angle_alpha   90.00
_cell.angle_beta   90.00
_cell.angle_gamma   90.00
#
_symmetry.space_group_name_H-M   'P 1'
#
loop_
_entity.id
_entity.type
_entity.pdbx_description
1 polymer ?
#
loop_
_entity_poly.entity_id
_entity_poly.type
_entity_poly.pdbx_seq_one_letter_code
_entity_poly.pdbx_strand_id
1 'polypeptide(L)'
;MDHGSGYSNPHWRAVDSPLIKKDPFNVPARGLNIVWGNDSRYWQWNKIKEEERKIQAEEVAVLLQVNWLEVTGKIDLNNSFVANQAYTIYYVIKFRADAFGWHSAPIKFKVRVNGEETGHETRVLESYRVKHDEWHEVPGGDFVVPTKAEGNVEFGMFETDSDWWKGSMVIAVAAAVICSALVCCSFFKAVDGFGFGWLLLVAAASGWQMCCLLVSDAAARIWLI
;
A
#
# COMPACT_ATOMS: atom_id res chain seq x y z
N MET A 1 -20.03 -2.04 -44.26
CA MET A 1 -19.08 -1.38 -43.34
C MET A 1 -19.72 -1.46 -41.98
N ASP A 2 -19.28 -2.43 -41.19
CA ASP A 2 -19.80 -2.70 -39.85
C ASP A 2 -19.19 -1.68 -38.89
N HIS A 3 -20.00 -0.75 -38.39
CA HIS A 3 -19.60 0.18 -37.34
C HIS A 3 -19.70 -0.54 -36.00
N GLY A 4 -18.76 -1.45 -35.75
CA GLY A 4 -18.56 -2.02 -34.43
C GLY A 4 -18.23 -0.88 -33.45
N SER A 5 -19.18 -0.50 -32.61
CA SER A 5 -18.97 0.48 -31.54
C SER A 5 -18.00 -0.13 -30.52
N GLY A 6 -16.71 0.09 -30.74
CA GLY A 6 -15.63 -0.36 -29.86
C GLY A 6 -15.61 0.42 -28.56
N TYR A 7 -16.59 0.17 -27.68
CA TYR A 7 -16.53 0.63 -26.30
C TYR A 7 -15.45 -0.17 -25.57
N SER A 8 -14.25 0.39 -25.47
CA SER A 8 -13.21 -0.15 -24.60
C SER A 8 -13.62 0.04 -23.14
N ASN A 9 -13.41 -0.99 -22.32
CA ASN A 9 -13.65 -0.91 -20.89
C ASN A 9 -12.77 0.21 -20.28
N PRO A 10 -13.36 1.26 -19.66
CA PRO A 10 -12.59 2.39 -19.14
C PRO A 10 -11.81 2.03 -17.87
N HIS A 11 -12.13 0.91 -17.22
CA HIS A 11 -11.44 0.46 -16.02
C HIS A 11 -10.23 -0.40 -16.39
N TRP A 12 -9.08 -0.11 -15.78
CA TRP A 12 -7.91 -0.97 -15.87
C TRP A 12 -8.09 -2.17 -14.94
N ARG A 13 -7.85 -3.36 -15.47
CA ARG A 13 -7.76 -4.60 -14.69
C ARG A 13 -6.30 -5.01 -14.60
N ALA A 14 -5.91 -5.48 -13.43
CA ALA A 14 -4.58 -6.03 -13.21
C ALA A 14 -4.28 -7.07 -14.30
N VAL A 15 -3.15 -6.91 -14.98
CA VAL A 15 -2.69 -7.88 -15.97
C VAL A 15 -1.95 -8.96 -15.21
N ASP A 16 -2.24 -10.24 -15.43
CA ASP A 16 -1.44 -11.34 -14.89
C ASP A 16 -0.08 -11.41 -15.63
N SER A 17 0.80 -10.45 -15.33
CA SER A 17 2.12 -10.35 -15.92
C SER A 17 3.11 -11.25 -15.18
N PRO A 18 4.02 -11.96 -15.88
CA PRO A 18 5.14 -12.65 -15.25
C PRO A 18 6.00 -11.74 -14.35
N LEU A 19 6.01 -10.42 -14.61
CA LEU A 19 6.73 -9.43 -13.80
C LEU A 19 6.12 -9.27 -12.39
N ILE A 20 4.80 -9.41 -12.25
CA ILE A 20 4.10 -9.42 -10.95
C ILE A 20 4.44 -10.69 -10.16
N LYS A 21 4.73 -11.80 -10.86
CA LYS A 21 5.11 -13.07 -10.22
C LYS A 21 6.53 -13.08 -9.64
N LYS A 22 7.36 -12.07 -9.93
CA LYS A 22 8.77 -12.08 -9.51
C LYS A 22 8.96 -11.70 -8.04
N ASP A 23 8.05 -10.90 -7.49
CA ASP A 23 8.10 -10.46 -6.10
C ASP A 23 6.72 -10.63 -5.44
N PRO A 24 6.54 -11.62 -4.56
CA PRO A 24 5.25 -11.92 -3.95
C PRO A 24 4.78 -10.85 -2.96
N PHE A 25 5.66 -9.92 -2.55
CA PHE A 25 5.33 -8.85 -1.61
C PHE A 25 5.00 -7.54 -2.32
N ASN A 26 5.40 -7.37 -3.58
CA ASN A 26 5.28 -6.12 -4.32
C ASN A 26 4.30 -6.24 -5.50
N VAL A 27 3.24 -5.46 -5.45
CA VAL A 27 2.25 -5.31 -6.52
C VAL A 27 2.57 -4.04 -7.31
N PRO A 28 3.22 -4.13 -8.49
CA PRO A 28 3.50 -2.94 -9.30
C PRO A 28 2.20 -2.28 -9.78
N ALA A 29 2.25 -1.03 -10.21
CA ALA A 29 1.06 -0.28 -10.64
C ALA A 29 0.19 -1.03 -11.67
N ARG A 30 0.80 -1.78 -12.59
CA ARG A 30 0.11 -2.62 -13.59
C ARG A 30 -0.61 -3.83 -13.00
N GLY A 31 -0.19 -4.29 -11.82
CA GLY A 31 -0.84 -5.35 -11.03
C GLY A 31 -1.97 -4.85 -10.14
N LEU A 32 -2.24 -3.54 -10.12
CA LEU A 32 -3.41 -2.97 -9.47
C LEU A 32 -4.59 -2.94 -10.44
N ASN A 33 -5.81 -2.99 -9.91
CA ASN A 33 -7.03 -2.62 -10.61
C ASN A 33 -7.30 -1.14 -10.34
N ILE A 34 -7.58 -0.36 -11.40
CA ILE A 34 -7.77 1.08 -11.31
C ILE A 34 -9.04 1.46 -12.05
N VAL A 35 -10.04 1.98 -11.32
CA VAL A 35 -11.26 2.52 -11.92
C VAL A 35 -10.89 3.74 -12.76
N TRP A 36 -11.39 3.80 -14.01
CA TRP A 36 -10.98 4.75 -15.05
C TRP A 36 -9.54 4.62 -15.56
N GLY A 37 -8.79 3.58 -15.15
CA GLY A 37 -7.36 3.45 -15.48
C GLY A 37 -7.00 3.25 -16.96
N ASN A 38 -7.97 2.89 -17.82
CA ASN A 38 -7.79 2.85 -19.28
C ASN A 38 -8.16 4.18 -19.97
N ASP A 39 -8.78 5.09 -19.24
CA ASP A 39 -9.25 6.36 -19.78
C ASP A 39 -8.18 7.44 -19.59
N SER A 40 -7.57 7.85 -20.69
CA SER A 40 -6.46 8.81 -20.72
C SER A 40 -6.84 10.22 -20.25
N ARG A 41 -8.14 10.50 -20.09
CA ARG A 41 -8.65 11.75 -19.49
C ARG A 41 -8.45 11.78 -17.97
N TYR A 42 -8.35 10.62 -17.33
CA TYR A 42 -8.30 10.46 -15.88
C TYR A 42 -6.97 9.86 -15.42
N TRP A 43 -6.40 8.91 -16.17
CA TRP A 43 -5.16 8.22 -15.81
C TRP A 43 -4.20 8.13 -16.98
N GLN A 44 -2.90 8.16 -16.71
CA GLN A 44 -1.85 7.90 -17.69
C GLN A 44 -0.87 6.87 -17.16
N TRP A 45 -0.18 6.19 -18.07
CA TRP A 45 0.85 5.21 -17.75
C TRP A 45 2.19 5.73 -18.25
N ASN A 46 3.14 5.89 -17.34
CA ASN A 46 4.47 6.41 -17.67
C ASN A 46 5.52 5.38 -17.27
N LYS A 47 6.63 5.33 -18.01
CA LYS A 47 7.83 4.62 -17.54
C LYS A 47 8.43 5.36 -16.36
N ILE A 48 8.97 4.61 -15.39
CA ILE A 48 9.77 5.23 -14.34
C ILE A 48 11.01 5.88 -14.96
N LYS A 49 11.43 7.03 -14.42
CA LYS A 49 12.67 7.68 -14.87
C LYS A 49 13.88 6.92 -14.37
N GLU A 50 14.99 6.99 -15.10
CA GLU A 50 16.25 6.29 -14.76
C GLU A 50 16.72 6.61 -13.34
N GLU A 51 16.65 7.87 -12.95
CA GLU A 51 17.04 8.37 -11.63
C GLU A 51 16.16 7.87 -10.47
N GLU A 52 14.97 7.35 -10.78
CA GLU A 52 14.00 6.84 -9.80
C GLU A 52 13.96 5.30 -9.74
N ARG A 53 14.79 4.60 -10.53
CA ARG A 53 14.84 3.11 -10.63
C ARG A 53 15.15 2.36 -9.33
N LYS A 54 15.54 3.08 -8.28
CA LYS A 54 15.58 2.53 -6.91
C LYS A 54 14.23 2.01 -6.43
N ILE A 55 13.14 2.47 -7.05
CA ILE A 55 11.80 1.89 -6.87
C ILE A 55 11.68 0.72 -7.81
N GLN A 56 11.27 -0.43 -7.27
CA GLN A 56 11.11 -1.67 -8.00
C GLN A 56 9.83 -1.66 -8.88
N ALA A 57 9.76 -0.71 -9.81
CA ALA A 57 8.65 -0.55 -10.75
C ALA A 57 9.20 -0.14 -12.12
N GLU A 58 8.65 -0.70 -13.20
CA GLU A 58 9.00 -0.32 -14.57
C GLU A 58 8.09 0.79 -15.11
N GLU A 59 6.81 0.72 -14.74
CA GLU A 59 5.77 1.69 -15.09
C GLU A 59 5.06 2.17 -13.83
N VAL A 60 4.57 3.40 -13.89
CA VAL A 60 3.80 4.06 -12.85
C VAL A 60 2.45 4.50 -13.41
N ALA A 61 1.42 4.50 -12.55
CA ALA A 61 0.11 5.05 -12.87
C ALA A 61 0.04 6.51 -12.40
N VAL A 62 -0.23 7.43 -13.32
CA VAL A 62 -0.36 8.86 -13.06
C VAL A 62 -1.83 9.23 -13.08
N LEU A 63 -2.37 9.57 -11.92
CA LEU A 63 -3.70 10.15 -11.79
C LEU A 63 -3.67 11.60 -12.27
N LEU A 64 -4.42 11.91 -13.33
CA LEU A 64 -4.62 13.28 -13.79
C LEU A 64 -5.66 13.98 -12.92
N GLN A 65 -6.86 13.42 -12.85
CA GLN A 65 -7.97 13.94 -12.05
C GLN A 65 -9.09 12.90 -11.94
N VAL A 66 -9.72 12.77 -10.77
CA VAL A 66 -10.99 12.03 -10.57
C VAL A 66 -11.76 12.63 -9.38
N ASN A 67 -13.08 12.48 -9.36
CA ASN A 67 -13.88 12.57 -8.13
C ASN A 67 -14.18 11.17 -7.54
N TRP A 68 -14.19 10.11 -8.36
CA TRP A 68 -14.27 8.72 -7.91
C TRP A 68 -12.89 8.05 -7.96
N LEU A 69 -12.25 7.88 -6.81
CA LEU A 69 -10.98 7.17 -6.69
C LEU A 69 -11.21 5.76 -6.15
N GLU A 70 -10.81 4.76 -6.92
CA GLU A 70 -10.78 3.36 -6.47
C GLU A 70 -9.60 2.64 -7.11
N VAL A 71 -8.66 2.22 -6.26
CA VAL A 71 -7.48 1.44 -6.62
C VAL A 71 -7.41 0.25 -5.71
N THR A 72 -7.41 -0.96 -6.27
CA THR A 72 -7.40 -2.21 -5.51
C THR A 72 -6.30 -3.14 -5.99
N GLY A 73 -5.84 -4.01 -5.11
CA GLY A 73 -4.83 -5.00 -5.41
C GLY A 73 -5.08 -6.30 -4.66
N LYS A 74 -4.35 -7.33 -5.08
CA LYS A 74 -4.45 -8.67 -4.51
C LYS A 74 -3.07 -9.30 -4.43
N ILE A 75 -2.77 -9.90 -3.29
CA ILE A 75 -1.54 -10.66 -3.05
C ILE A 75 -1.93 -12.09 -2.70
N ASP A 76 -1.28 -13.05 -3.36
CA ASP A 76 -1.37 -14.46 -2.99
C ASP A 76 -0.42 -14.73 -1.81
N LEU A 77 -0.95 -15.31 -0.74
CA LEU A 77 -0.18 -15.61 0.47
C LEU A 77 0.66 -16.89 0.31
N ASN A 78 0.34 -17.73 -0.66
CA ASN A 78 0.92 -19.05 -0.82
C ASN A 78 2.44 -18.99 -1.00
N ASN A 79 3.16 -19.85 -0.28
CA ASN A 79 4.60 -20.13 -0.41
C ASN A 79 5.59 -18.99 -0.11
N SER A 80 5.13 -17.78 0.19
CA SER A 80 6.02 -16.61 0.37
C SER A 80 5.86 -15.93 1.72
N PHE A 81 4.69 -16.00 2.34
CA PHE A 81 4.40 -15.32 3.59
C PHE A 81 4.61 -16.22 4.82
N VAL A 82 5.09 -15.61 5.90
CA VAL A 82 5.27 -16.30 7.19
C VAL A 82 3.94 -16.36 7.93
N ALA A 83 3.49 -17.57 8.28
CA ALA A 83 2.27 -17.78 9.05
C ALA A 83 2.27 -17.04 10.40
N ASN A 84 1.13 -16.50 10.79
CA ASN A 84 0.91 -15.71 12.02
C ASN A 84 1.79 -14.44 12.13
N GLN A 85 2.48 -14.04 11.07
CA GLN A 85 3.24 -12.79 11.04
C GLN A 85 2.33 -11.65 10.57
N ALA A 86 2.46 -10.50 11.23
CA ALA A 86 1.79 -9.26 10.84
C ALA A 86 2.60 -8.52 9.75
N TYR A 87 1.88 -7.99 8.76
CA TYR A 87 2.40 -7.18 7.67
C TYR A 87 1.55 -5.91 7.53
N THR A 88 2.15 -4.86 6.99
CA THR A 88 1.49 -3.62 6.61
C THR A 88 1.58 -3.46 5.10
N ILE A 89 0.46 -3.12 4.46
CA ILE A 89 0.45 -2.69 3.05
C ILE A 89 0.89 -1.23 3.02
N TYR A 90 1.92 -0.91 2.25
CA TYR A 90 2.36 0.45 1.94
C TYR A 90 2.12 0.76 0.47
N TYR A 91 1.51 1.91 0.19
CA TYR A 91 1.46 2.46 -1.16
C TYR A 91 2.64 3.40 -1.36
N VAL A 92 3.50 3.09 -2.33
CA VAL A 92 4.59 3.96 -2.73
C VAL A 92 4.06 4.95 -3.77
N ILE A 93 3.78 6.16 -3.31
CA ILE A 93 3.16 7.22 -4.11
C ILE A 93 3.96 8.50 -4.04
N LYS A 94 3.81 9.37 -5.05
CA LYS A 94 4.26 10.75 -4.96
C LYS A 94 3.17 11.70 -5.46
N PHE A 95 3.22 12.93 -4.97
CA PHE A 95 2.36 14.00 -5.44
C PHE A 95 3.19 14.96 -6.27
N ARG A 96 2.74 15.27 -7.48
CA ARG A 96 3.41 16.26 -8.32
C ARG A 96 3.21 17.66 -7.73
N ALA A 97 4.05 18.61 -8.12
CA ALA A 97 3.91 20.01 -7.71
C ALA A 97 2.50 20.59 -7.98
N ASP A 98 1.81 20.11 -9.01
CA ASP A 98 0.46 20.51 -9.42
C ASP A 98 -0.67 19.67 -8.78
N ALA A 99 -0.36 18.80 -7.81
CA ALA A 99 -1.38 18.02 -7.10
C ALA A 99 -2.41 18.90 -6.39
N PHE A 100 -3.67 18.47 -6.40
CA PHE A 100 -4.79 19.22 -5.84
C PHE A 100 -5.86 18.29 -5.27
N GLY A 101 -6.71 18.82 -4.38
CA GLY A 101 -7.91 18.13 -3.90
C GLY A 101 -7.69 17.12 -2.77
N TRP A 102 -6.49 17.03 -2.18
CA TRP A 102 -6.14 16.02 -1.18
C TRP A 102 -6.38 16.42 0.29
N HIS A 103 -6.93 17.62 0.54
CA HIS A 103 -7.15 18.18 1.89
C HIS A 103 -8.56 17.96 2.48
N SER A 104 -9.59 17.79 1.65
CA SER A 104 -10.99 17.78 2.11
C SER A 104 -11.64 16.40 2.15
N ALA A 105 -11.27 15.50 1.24
CA ALA A 105 -11.88 14.18 1.12
C ALA A 105 -10.88 13.10 1.60
N PRO A 106 -11.07 12.55 2.80
CA PRO A 106 -10.18 11.51 3.32
C PRO A 106 -10.24 10.24 2.46
N ILE A 107 -9.07 9.63 2.24
CA ILE A 107 -8.95 8.36 1.53
C ILE A 107 -9.17 7.22 2.52
N LYS A 108 -10.11 6.32 2.20
CA LYS A 108 -10.37 5.10 2.94
C LYS A 108 -9.47 4.00 2.43
N PHE A 109 -8.79 3.33 3.34
CA PHE A 109 -7.99 2.15 3.06
C PHE A 109 -8.68 0.94 3.64
N LYS A 110 -8.71 -0.17 2.91
CA LYS A 110 -9.30 -1.43 3.35
C LYS A 110 -8.35 -2.57 3.08
N VAL A 111 -8.32 -3.52 4.00
CA VAL A 111 -7.59 -4.78 3.86
C VAL A 111 -8.54 -5.92 4.21
N ARG A 112 -8.55 -6.95 3.36
CA ARG A 112 -9.30 -8.18 3.55
C ARG A 112 -8.39 -9.37 3.44
N VAL A 113 -8.54 -10.33 4.33
CA VAL A 113 -7.85 -11.62 4.28
C VAL A 113 -8.90 -12.67 3.99
N ASN A 114 -8.75 -13.40 2.88
CA ASN A 114 -9.69 -14.45 2.46
C ASN A 114 -11.16 -13.97 2.38
N GLY A 115 -11.36 -12.72 1.97
CA GLY A 115 -12.68 -12.09 1.82
C GLY A 115 -13.23 -11.45 3.09
N GLU A 116 -12.61 -11.66 4.26
CA GLU A 116 -13.00 -11.02 5.51
C GLU A 116 -12.23 -9.71 5.72
N GLU A 117 -12.93 -8.62 6.02
CA GLU A 117 -12.29 -7.33 6.28
C GLU A 117 -11.59 -7.33 7.64
N THR A 118 -10.26 -7.20 7.64
CA THR A 118 -9.42 -7.25 8.84
C THR A 118 -8.91 -5.87 9.25
N GLY A 119 -8.97 -4.89 8.35
CA GLY A 119 -8.48 -3.55 8.61
C GLY A 119 -9.20 -2.51 7.74
N HIS A 120 -9.57 -1.40 8.37
CA HIS A 120 -10.06 -0.21 7.69
C HIS A 120 -9.48 1.03 8.37
N GLU A 121 -8.98 1.95 7.56
CA GLU A 121 -8.48 3.23 8.04
C GLU A 121 -8.86 4.35 7.10
N THR A 122 -8.89 5.58 7.59
CA THR A 122 -9.19 6.75 6.78
C THR A 122 -8.15 7.83 7.05
N ARG A 123 -7.56 8.41 6.00
CA ARG A 123 -6.51 9.43 6.13
C ARG A 123 -6.69 10.55 5.11
N VAL A 124 -6.44 11.79 5.54
CA VAL A 124 -6.24 12.93 4.64
C VAL A 124 -4.79 12.90 4.16
N LEU A 125 -4.56 12.96 2.85
CA LEU A 125 -3.22 12.79 2.27
C LEU A 125 -2.49 14.12 1.98
N GLU A 126 -3.10 15.26 2.31
CA GLU A 126 -2.52 16.59 2.05
C GLU A 126 -1.10 16.77 2.61
N SER A 127 -0.77 16.19 3.77
CA SER A 127 0.56 16.31 4.37
C SER A 127 1.68 15.73 3.51
N TYR A 128 1.38 14.71 2.70
CA TYR A 128 2.35 14.09 1.79
C TYR A 128 2.66 14.99 0.59
N ARG A 129 1.81 15.96 0.27
CA ARG A 129 2.07 16.93 -0.82
C ARG A 129 3.12 17.98 -0.48
N VAL A 130 3.36 18.25 0.81
CA VAL A 130 4.30 19.29 1.24
C VAL A 130 5.69 19.04 0.64
N LYS A 131 6.09 17.77 0.58
CA LYS A 131 7.26 17.31 -0.17
C LYS A 131 6.81 16.70 -1.50
N HIS A 132 6.46 17.58 -2.44
CA HIS A 132 6.08 17.19 -3.79
C HIS A 132 7.26 16.56 -4.54
N ASP A 133 6.94 15.73 -5.53
CA ASP A 133 7.87 14.97 -6.37
C ASP A 133 8.84 14.02 -5.60
N GLU A 134 8.63 13.85 -4.30
CA GLU A 134 9.26 12.83 -3.46
C GLU A 134 8.33 11.64 -3.27
N TRP A 135 8.92 10.43 -3.20
CA TRP A 135 8.18 9.20 -2.94
C TRP A 135 7.90 9.04 -1.45
N HIS A 136 6.65 8.72 -1.15
CA HIS A 136 6.12 8.50 0.17
C HIS A 136 5.62 7.06 0.30
N GLU A 137 5.90 6.45 1.43
CA GLU A 137 5.31 5.19 1.84
C GLU A 137 4.06 5.49 2.68
N VAL A 138 2.89 5.38 2.06
CA VAL A 138 1.62 5.63 2.73
C VAL A 138 1.07 4.31 3.26
N PRO A 139 0.93 4.13 4.59
CA PRO A 139 0.33 2.94 5.15
C PRO A 139 -1.13 2.81 4.68
N GLY A 140 -1.45 1.63 4.19
CA GLY A 140 -2.73 1.20 3.66
C GLY A 140 -3.50 0.25 4.57
N GLY A 141 -2.91 -0.11 5.70
CA GLY A 141 -3.51 -1.00 6.69
C GLY A 141 -2.71 -2.28 6.88
N ASP A 142 -3.02 -2.95 7.99
CA ASP A 142 -2.30 -4.12 8.46
C ASP A 142 -3.12 -5.40 8.22
N PHE A 143 -2.42 -6.52 8.12
CA PHE A 143 -3.02 -7.85 8.15
C PHE A 143 -2.12 -8.85 8.84
N VAL A 144 -2.72 -9.91 9.37
CA VAL A 144 -2.01 -11.06 9.92
C VAL A 144 -2.17 -12.22 8.95
N VAL A 145 -1.07 -12.86 8.58
CA VAL A 145 -1.09 -14.03 7.71
C VAL A 145 -1.75 -15.19 8.46
N PRO A 146 -2.76 -15.87 7.88
CA PRO A 146 -3.40 -17.01 8.51
C PRO A 146 -2.40 -18.12 8.86
N THR A 147 -2.74 -18.97 9.82
CA THR A 147 -1.84 -20.04 10.30
C THR A 147 -1.41 -21.02 9.19
N LYS A 148 -2.24 -21.22 8.18
CA LYS A 148 -1.91 -22.06 7.02
C LYS A 148 -1.09 -21.35 5.94
N ALA A 149 -0.90 -20.03 6.04
CA ALA A 149 -0.31 -19.17 5.00
C ALA A 149 -0.96 -19.38 3.62
N GLU A 150 -2.26 -19.71 3.62
CA GLU A 150 -3.03 -20.01 2.41
C GLU A 150 -4.04 -18.90 2.11
N GLY A 151 -4.27 -18.72 0.81
CA GLY A 151 -5.30 -17.81 0.30
C GLY A 151 -4.71 -16.48 -0.13
N ASN A 152 -5.43 -15.38 0.10
CA ASN A 152 -5.04 -14.09 -0.45
C ASN A 152 -5.41 -12.92 0.45
N VAL A 153 -4.69 -11.82 0.23
CA VAL A 153 -4.98 -10.52 0.80
C VAL A 153 -5.47 -9.62 -0.32
N GLU A 154 -6.63 -9.02 -0.12
CA GLU A 154 -7.18 -7.98 -0.99
C GLU A 154 -7.05 -6.65 -0.26
N PHE A 155 -6.56 -5.64 -0.96
CA PHE A 155 -6.37 -4.31 -0.37
C PHE A 155 -6.84 -3.25 -1.34
N GLY A 156 -7.15 -2.06 -0.83
CA GLY A 156 -7.49 -0.94 -1.69
C GLY A 156 -7.51 0.41 -0.99
N MET A 157 -7.45 1.45 -1.80
CA MET A 157 -7.67 2.83 -1.40
C MET A 157 -8.87 3.39 -2.17
N PHE A 158 -9.74 4.11 -1.45
CA PHE A 158 -11.06 4.49 -1.92
C PHE A 158 -11.38 5.92 -1.51
N GLU A 159 -11.92 6.68 -2.44
CA GLU A 159 -12.69 7.89 -2.18
C GLU A 159 -13.80 7.93 -3.22
N THR A 160 -14.94 7.34 -2.86
CA THR A 160 -16.09 7.07 -3.75
C THR A 160 -17.37 7.74 -3.28
N ASP A 161 -17.29 8.42 -2.13
CA ASP A 161 -18.47 8.87 -1.39
C ASP A 161 -18.66 10.37 -1.48
N SER A 162 -17.65 11.11 -1.96
CA SER A 162 -17.74 12.53 -2.24
C SER A 162 -17.62 12.81 -3.74
N ASP A 163 -18.13 13.96 -4.16
CA ASP A 163 -17.92 14.49 -5.51
C ASP A 163 -16.63 15.34 -5.61
N TRP A 164 -15.68 15.13 -4.69
CA TRP A 164 -14.51 15.99 -4.56
C TRP A 164 -13.38 15.61 -5.52
N TRP A 165 -13.14 16.47 -6.49
CA TRP A 165 -12.08 16.28 -7.48
C TRP A 165 -10.69 16.39 -6.87
N LYS A 166 -9.82 15.43 -7.23
CA LYS A 166 -8.41 15.38 -6.84
C LYS A 166 -7.56 14.83 -7.97
N GLY A 167 -6.28 15.19 -7.99
CA GLY A 167 -5.42 14.88 -9.13
C GLY A 167 -3.92 15.00 -8.86
N SER A 168 -3.17 14.77 -9.94
CA SER A 168 -1.69 14.79 -10.05
C SER A 168 -0.96 13.97 -8.97
N MET A 169 -1.45 12.78 -8.67
CA MET A 169 -0.77 11.75 -7.86
C MET A 169 -0.18 10.67 -8.77
N VAL A 170 0.95 10.10 -8.37
CA VAL A 170 1.61 8.99 -9.08
C VAL A 170 1.71 7.79 -8.14
N ILE A 171 1.35 6.60 -8.63
CA ILE A 171 1.46 5.32 -7.91
C ILE A 171 2.49 4.45 -8.62
N ALA A 172 3.49 3.97 -7.89
CA ALA A 172 4.49 3.03 -8.43
C ALA A 172 4.19 1.57 -8.07
N VAL A 173 3.96 1.30 -6.79
CA VAL A 173 3.83 -0.04 -6.25
C VAL A 173 3.03 -0.01 -4.94
N ALA A 174 2.35 -1.12 -4.62
CA ALA A 174 1.89 -1.42 -3.29
C ALA A 174 2.70 -2.60 -2.73
N ALA A 175 3.27 -2.45 -1.54
CA ALA A 175 4.23 -3.38 -0.94
C ALA A 175 3.71 -3.91 0.40
N ALA A 176 3.77 -5.22 0.62
CA ALA A 176 3.54 -5.83 1.92
C ALA A 176 4.87 -5.91 2.70
N VAL A 177 4.96 -5.23 3.83
CA VAL A 177 6.18 -5.14 4.65
C VAL A 177 5.93 -5.73 6.02
N ILE A 178 6.87 -6.53 6.54
CA ILE A 178 6.77 -7.12 7.89
C ILE A 178 6.64 -5.99 8.93
N CYS A 179 5.63 -6.10 9.80
CA CYS A 179 5.51 -5.23 10.96
C CYS A 179 6.59 -5.65 11.98
N SER A 180 7.71 -4.93 12.03
CA SER A 180 8.73 -5.16 13.06
C SER A 180 8.18 -4.78 14.45
N ALA A 181 8.58 -5.49 15.50
CA ALA A 181 8.04 -5.38 16.86
C ALA A 181 8.09 -3.96 17.48
N LEU A 182 8.78 -3.00 16.86
CA LEU A 182 8.79 -1.59 17.25
C LEU A 182 7.49 -0.83 16.89
N VAL A 183 6.69 -1.35 15.95
CA VAL A 183 5.43 -0.72 15.48
C VAL A 183 4.19 -1.35 16.14
N CYS A 184 4.37 -2.44 16.90
CA CYS A 184 3.30 -3.31 17.38
C CYS A 184 2.48 -2.79 18.58
N CYS A 185 2.74 -1.59 19.09
CA CYS A 185 1.99 -1.04 20.25
C CYS A 185 0.51 -0.76 19.98
N SER A 186 0.07 -0.73 18.71
CA SER A 186 -1.31 -0.40 18.35
C SER A 186 -2.24 -1.61 18.24
N PHE A 187 -1.71 -2.83 18.10
CA PHE A 187 -2.52 -4.00 17.74
C PHE A 187 -3.11 -4.74 18.95
N PHE A 188 -2.52 -4.60 20.14
CA PHE A 188 -2.96 -5.35 21.33
C PHE A 188 -4.12 -4.73 22.12
N LYS A 189 -4.85 -3.75 21.57
CA LYS A 189 -5.94 -3.07 22.29
C LYS A 189 -7.34 -3.64 22.07
N ALA A 190 -7.53 -4.67 21.25
CA ALA A 190 -8.88 -5.10 20.84
C ALA A 190 -9.26 -6.56 21.14
N VAL A 191 -8.52 -7.25 22.02
CA VAL A 191 -9.02 -8.49 22.63
C VAL A 191 -8.71 -8.39 24.12
N ASP A 192 -9.71 -7.96 24.89
CA ASP A 192 -10.01 -8.41 26.25
C ASP A 192 -10.86 -7.35 26.95
N GLY A 193 -12.18 -7.56 26.87
CA GLY A 193 -13.10 -7.00 27.84
C GLY A 193 -12.94 -7.73 29.17
N PHE A 194 -11.94 -7.36 29.97
CA PHE A 194 -11.91 -7.64 31.41
C PHE A 194 -11.27 -6.45 32.14
N GLY A 195 -11.90 -6.06 33.24
CA GLY A 195 -11.69 -4.78 33.90
C GLY A 195 -10.32 -4.56 34.55
N PHE A 196 -10.00 -3.27 34.68
CA PHE A 196 -9.06 -2.62 35.59
C PHE A 196 -8.00 -3.49 36.30
N GLY A 197 -6.75 -3.31 35.89
CA GLY A 197 -5.57 -3.62 36.70
C GLY A 197 -4.30 -3.23 35.96
N TRP A 198 -3.59 -2.21 36.43
CA TRP A 198 -2.22 -1.94 35.99
C TRP A 198 -1.35 -3.15 36.34
N LEU A 199 -0.96 -3.95 35.34
CA LEU A 199 0.08 -4.96 35.49
C LEU A 199 1.04 -4.84 34.31
N LEU A 200 2.27 -4.37 34.58
CA LEU A 200 3.43 -4.71 33.77
C LEU A 200 3.50 -6.25 33.70
N LEU A 201 3.32 -6.84 32.53
CA LEU A 201 3.59 -8.26 32.31
C LEU A 201 4.64 -8.45 31.21
N VAL A 202 5.87 -8.60 31.69
CA VAL A 202 6.92 -9.54 31.26
C VAL A 202 6.74 -10.16 29.87
N ALA A 203 7.55 -9.71 28.92
CA ALA A 203 7.88 -10.48 27.73
C ALA A 203 8.83 -11.63 28.13
N ALA A 204 8.29 -12.83 28.26
CA ALA A 204 9.08 -14.06 28.31
C ALA A 204 8.28 -15.21 27.68
N ALA A 205 8.61 -15.54 26.42
CA ALA A 205 8.71 -16.92 25.93
C ALA A 205 8.91 -16.95 24.39
N SER A 206 10.16 -16.82 23.95
CA SER A 206 10.78 -17.75 22.99
C SER A 206 12.24 -17.32 22.82
N GLY A 207 13.14 -18.18 23.27
CA GLY A 207 14.55 -17.85 23.45
C GLY A 207 15.24 -17.50 22.15
N TRP A 208 15.59 -16.22 22.00
CA TRP A 208 16.69 -15.75 21.17
C TRP A 208 17.50 -14.76 22.00
N GLN A 209 18.81 -15.00 22.04
CA GLN A 209 19.81 -14.29 22.79
C GLN A 209 19.64 -12.76 22.64
N MET A 210 19.52 -12.05 23.76
CA MET A 210 19.69 -10.59 23.80
C MET A 210 21.07 -10.25 23.25
N CYS A 211 21.12 -9.60 22.09
CA CYS A 211 22.25 -8.76 21.70
C CYS A 211 21.77 -7.31 21.75
N CYS A 212 21.64 -6.78 22.96
CA CYS A 212 21.65 -5.33 23.17
C CYS A 212 23.09 -4.86 23.01
N LEU A 213 23.46 -4.34 21.85
CA LEU A 213 24.55 -3.37 21.75
C LEU A 213 23.92 -2.01 21.50
N LEU A 214 24.00 -1.18 22.54
CA LEU A 214 23.95 0.27 22.46
C LEU A 214 24.93 0.73 21.38
N VAL A 215 24.44 1.44 20.36
CA VAL A 215 25.24 2.46 19.69
C VAL A 215 24.40 3.72 19.65
N SER A 216 24.72 4.62 20.58
CA SER A 216 24.41 6.03 20.52
C SER A 216 24.96 6.64 19.23
N ASP A 217 24.13 7.44 18.58
CA ASP A 217 24.46 8.63 17.79
C ASP A 217 25.93 8.77 17.32
N ALA A 218 26.19 8.43 16.05
CA ALA A 218 27.11 9.14 15.15
C ALA A 218 27.29 8.40 13.80
N ALA A 219 27.30 9.20 12.72
CA ALA A 219 27.88 8.89 11.42
C ALA A 219 27.12 7.93 10.48
N ALA A 220 26.10 8.47 9.81
CA ALA A 220 25.76 8.07 8.46
C ALA A 220 26.87 8.51 7.49
N ARG A 221 27.74 7.58 7.06
CA ARG A 221 28.60 7.72 5.86
C ARG A 221 29.01 6.35 5.28
N ILE A 222 28.52 6.09 4.04
CA ILE A 222 29.22 5.44 2.89
C ILE A 222 29.54 3.93 3.08
N TRP A 223 29.19 2.99 2.18
CA TRP A 223 29.72 2.66 0.83
C TRP A 223 28.68 1.72 0.14
N LEU A 224 28.24 1.83 -1.12
CA LEU A 224 28.94 1.77 -2.42
C LEU A 224 29.91 0.58 -2.55
N ILE A 225 29.38 -0.56 -3.03
CA ILE A 225 30.00 -1.41 -4.07
C ILE A 225 28.86 -1.86 -5.00
#